data_AF-A0A2N0UZM1-F1
#
_entry.id   AF-A0A2N0UZM1-F1
#
_cell.length_a   1.000
_cell.length_b   1.000
_cell.length_c   1.000
_cell.angle_alpha   90.00
_cell.angle_beta   90.00
_cell.angle_gamma   90.00
#
_symmetry.space_group_name_H-M   'P 1'
#
loop_
_entity.id
_entity.type
_entity.pdbx_description
1 polymer ?
#
loop_
_entity_poly.entity_id
_entity_poly.type
_entity_poly.pdbx_seq_one_letter_code
_entity_poly.pdbx_strand_id
1 'polypeptide(L)'
;MNKSFKKILSIVLSVMMISSLMTVSLSVSAVEDGKVRVIVRNDTYSVENGAPWDGVLVDEWVSIDNDSTMMSAVVDALNNHGYTQEGAESNYFSSINGLAASDGGAMSGWMGTLNDWFTNYGFADITVASGNLESGDEIAIMYTSNGYGEDIGGTWANNDTTVKSVEITGAELTGEFDPSVTDYTLTIGTPSADVNVVPTATNKNFQTRKYKNEYLPSDDSAFYKRSQTVNVSDGDKIIIGCGDTAWPSMNTSEGGTVYTFTVKYAPSAADTVSNKIDEVAKYLASQDAPTVSSVGGEWTVLGLARAGKITDEIADSYYQNAVKYVEEKGSAKLHNTKSTDNSRVILALTAIGKDVTDVASYNLLEPLADMDYVKKQGINGPVFALIALDTGDYEIPQTDAANPTTREKLVQTILDAQVANGGWTFFGTTADPDMTGMAIQALAPYYSSNSDVKEAIDKALTVMSNAQNENGGFASWGSVNSESCAQVLVALTSLGIDPTNDERFIKNGNTLIDAMMNFSAENGFGHTDTTYNQMATEQGFYAFVSFDRLVNGKTSLYDMTDRLAENYTVGDVNLDGTVSVVDATLVQKAVLSLEILSKVSNIKADVNGDGVINIVDATLIQKIVVNA
;
A
#
# COMPACT_ATOMS: atom_id res chain seq x y z
N MET A 1 -30.83 -24.30 33.79
CA MET A 1 -30.35 -23.10 33.05
C MET A 1 -29.80 -23.55 31.70
N ASN A 2 -30.45 -23.18 30.60
CA ASN A 2 -30.25 -23.76 29.27
C ASN A 2 -29.02 -23.18 28.54
N LYS A 3 -28.34 -24.00 27.71
CA LYS A 3 -27.18 -23.63 26.88
C LYS A 3 -27.40 -22.39 25.98
N SER A 4 -28.66 -22.08 25.66
CA SER A 4 -29.04 -20.87 24.91
C SER A 4 -28.85 -19.56 25.70
N PHE A 5 -28.92 -19.59 27.04
CA PHE A 5 -28.73 -18.40 27.88
C PHE A 5 -27.26 -17.97 28.03
N LYS A 6 -26.30 -18.89 27.79
CA LYS A 6 -24.86 -18.55 27.73
C LYS A 6 -24.45 -17.85 26.43
N LYS A 7 -25.18 -18.05 25.32
CA LYS A 7 -24.89 -17.37 24.05
C LYS A 7 -25.36 -15.92 24.02
N ILE A 8 -26.45 -15.58 24.71
CA ILE A 8 -26.96 -14.19 24.73
C ILE A 8 -26.15 -13.32 25.69
N LEU A 9 -25.64 -13.86 26.80
CA LEU A 9 -24.73 -13.12 27.70
C LEU A 9 -23.35 -12.87 27.05
N SER A 10 -22.89 -13.78 26.18
CA SER A 10 -21.64 -13.62 25.44
C SER A 10 -21.72 -12.65 24.27
N ILE A 11 -22.93 -12.40 23.73
CA ILE A 11 -23.18 -11.43 22.64
C ILE A 11 -23.45 -10.03 23.19
N VAL A 12 -24.04 -9.91 24.39
CA VAL A 12 -24.20 -8.60 25.05
C VAL A 12 -22.88 -8.10 25.68
N LEU A 13 -21.97 -9.00 26.09
CA LEU A 13 -20.61 -8.62 26.51
C LEU A 13 -19.66 -8.29 25.34
N SER A 14 -19.92 -8.79 24.14
CA SER A 14 -19.10 -8.47 22.95
C SER A 14 -19.58 -7.21 22.19
N VAL A 15 -20.79 -6.72 22.48
CA VAL A 15 -21.27 -5.41 21.97
C VAL A 15 -21.01 -4.27 22.97
N MET A 16 -20.75 -4.55 24.25
CA MET A 16 -20.31 -3.54 25.24
C MET A 16 -18.79 -3.30 25.31
N MET A 17 -17.95 -4.14 24.68
CA MET A 17 -16.50 -3.88 24.56
C MET A 17 -16.13 -3.02 23.35
N ILE A 18 -17.08 -2.68 22.46
CA ILE A 18 -16.83 -1.84 21.28
C ILE A 18 -17.24 -0.37 21.53
N SER A 19 -17.71 -0.02 22.73
CA SER A 19 -18.14 1.35 23.07
C SER A 19 -17.36 2.03 24.21
N SER A 20 -16.16 1.56 24.56
CA SER A 20 -15.27 2.28 25.50
C SER A 20 -13.85 2.51 24.99
N LEU A 21 -13.57 2.20 23.72
CA LEU A 21 -12.37 2.66 23.03
C LEU A 21 -12.73 3.87 22.16
N MET A 22 -13.23 4.93 22.79
CA MET A 22 -12.70 6.24 22.41
C MET A 22 -11.33 6.30 23.08
N THR A 23 -10.34 5.61 22.49
CA THR A 23 -8.98 6.07 22.63
C THR A 23 -9.01 7.50 22.11
N VAL A 24 -8.98 8.46 23.03
CA VAL A 24 -8.48 9.78 22.68
C VAL A 24 -7.08 9.48 22.16
N SER A 25 -6.93 9.40 20.84
CA SER A 25 -5.63 9.46 20.20
C SER A 25 -5.08 10.82 20.60
N LEU A 26 -4.33 10.85 21.71
CA LEU A 26 -3.36 11.90 21.93
C LEU A 26 -2.39 11.74 20.77
N SER A 27 -2.59 12.53 19.72
CA SER A 27 -1.59 12.63 18.66
C SER A 27 -0.24 12.90 19.33
N VAL A 28 0.71 11.99 19.17
CA VAL A 28 2.10 12.21 19.56
C VAL A 28 2.60 13.35 18.69
N SER A 29 2.61 14.57 19.23
CA SER A 29 3.23 15.71 18.56
C SER A 29 4.74 15.51 18.59
N ALA A 30 5.40 15.71 17.44
CA ALA A 30 6.85 15.70 17.36
C ALA A 30 7.46 16.70 18.34
N VAL A 31 8.64 16.39 18.87
CA VAL A 31 9.38 17.28 19.78
C VAL A 31 9.67 18.60 19.08
N GLU A 32 9.30 19.72 19.71
CA GLU A 32 9.69 21.07 19.26
C GLU A 32 10.94 21.53 20.00
N ASP A 33 11.95 21.98 19.24
CA ASP A 33 13.22 22.44 19.79
C ASP A 33 13.05 23.71 20.65
N GLY A 34 13.72 23.76 21.80
CA GLY A 34 13.60 24.81 22.81
C GLY A 34 12.24 24.87 23.53
N LYS A 35 11.44 23.80 23.50
CA LYS A 35 10.11 23.76 24.12
C LYS A 35 9.85 22.51 24.95
N VAL A 36 8.92 22.62 25.88
CA VAL A 36 8.34 21.50 26.66
C VAL A 36 6.86 21.37 26.34
N ARG A 37 6.32 20.15 26.36
CA ARG A 37 4.88 19.92 26.19
C ARG A 37 4.20 20.02 27.54
N VAL A 38 3.25 20.93 27.69
CA VAL A 38 2.48 21.10 28.92
C VAL A 38 1.06 20.58 28.72
N ILE A 39 0.66 19.66 29.59
CA ILE A 39 -0.68 19.09 29.64
C ILE A 39 -1.30 19.43 31.00
N VAL A 40 -2.48 20.02 31.02
CA VAL A 40 -3.26 20.27 32.25
C VAL A 40 -4.62 19.59 32.09
N ARG A 41 -4.96 18.69 33.00
CA ARG A 41 -6.15 17.82 32.85
C ARG A 41 -6.80 17.41 34.18
N ASN A 42 -8.08 17.07 34.09
CA ASN A 42 -8.88 16.51 35.19
C ASN A 42 -9.76 15.39 34.66
N ASP A 43 -9.32 14.14 34.80
CA ASP A 43 -10.12 12.98 34.38
C ASP A 43 -10.76 12.23 35.55
N THR A 44 -10.48 12.65 36.79
CA THR A 44 -10.86 11.90 37.99
C THR A 44 -12.04 12.51 38.73
N TYR A 45 -12.23 13.84 38.63
CA TYR A 45 -13.35 14.54 39.23
C TYR A 45 -14.24 15.15 38.16
N SER A 46 -15.33 14.47 37.79
CA SER A 46 -16.18 14.92 36.69
C SER A 46 -17.04 16.14 37.02
N VAL A 47 -17.48 16.86 35.97
CA VAL A 47 -18.44 17.97 36.10
C VAL A 47 -19.75 17.50 36.74
N GLU A 48 -20.19 16.29 36.41
CA GLU A 48 -21.36 15.67 37.02
C GLU A 48 -21.23 15.52 38.54
N ASN A 49 -20.00 15.35 39.04
CA ASN A 49 -19.69 15.23 40.47
C ASN A 49 -19.38 16.57 41.13
N GLY A 50 -19.50 17.69 40.40
CA GLY A 50 -19.36 19.05 40.91
C GLY A 50 -18.09 19.78 40.48
N ALA A 51 -17.26 19.19 39.62
CA ALA A 51 -16.11 19.89 39.08
C ALA A 51 -16.53 21.05 38.17
N PRO A 52 -15.79 22.17 38.14
CA PRO A 52 -16.01 23.25 37.18
C PRO A 52 -15.75 22.85 35.72
N TRP A 53 -14.86 21.87 35.52
CA TRP A 53 -14.49 21.31 34.22
C TRP A 53 -13.85 19.93 34.42
N ASP A 54 -13.94 19.06 33.41
CA ASP A 54 -13.25 17.78 33.31
C ASP A 54 -12.68 17.59 31.89
N GLY A 55 -11.77 16.62 31.71
CA GLY A 55 -11.00 16.40 30.50
C GLY A 55 -9.70 17.21 30.44
N VAL A 56 -9.20 17.47 29.22
CA VAL A 56 -7.95 18.20 28.97
C VAL A 56 -8.25 19.69 28.84
N LEU A 57 -7.64 20.51 29.69
CA LEU A 57 -7.75 21.98 29.67
C LEU A 57 -6.66 22.63 28.79
N VAL A 58 -5.43 22.10 28.86
CA VAL A 58 -4.27 22.55 28.08
C VAL A 58 -3.52 21.32 27.56
N ASP A 59 -3.07 21.38 26.31
CA ASP A 59 -2.10 20.47 25.70
C ASP A 59 -1.35 21.25 24.60
N GLU A 60 -0.20 21.82 24.94
CA GLU A 60 0.57 22.65 24.01
C GLU A 60 2.08 22.62 24.26
N TRP A 61 2.86 23.06 23.26
CA TRP A 61 4.30 23.28 23.38
C TRP A 61 4.60 24.69 23.85
N VAL A 62 5.27 24.79 25.00
CA VAL A 62 5.66 26.05 25.66
C VAL A 62 7.17 26.25 25.53
N SER A 63 7.58 27.43 25.07
CA SER A 63 8.98 27.80 25.00
C SER A 63 9.63 27.90 26.37
N ILE A 64 10.85 27.40 26.47
CA ILE A 64 11.66 27.48 27.68
C ILE A 64 12.97 28.21 27.40
N ASP A 65 13.48 28.89 28.42
CA ASP A 65 14.78 29.54 28.47
C ASP A 65 15.54 29.14 29.75
N ASN A 66 16.72 29.72 29.97
CA ASN A 66 17.57 29.34 31.10
C ASN A 66 16.96 29.63 32.49
N ASP A 67 15.99 30.55 32.56
CA ASP A 67 15.32 30.93 33.82
C ASP A 67 13.99 30.16 34.02
N SER A 68 13.59 29.37 33.03
CA SER A 68 12.34 28.61 33.04
C SER A 68 12.38 27.45 34.03
N THR A 69 11.22 27.21 34.65
CA THR A 69 10.95 26.13 35.59
C THR A 69 9.73 25.32 35.11
N MET A 70 9.55 24.11 35.62
CA MET A 70 8.33 23.33 35.33
C MET A 70 7.08 24.12 35.79
N MET A 71 7.16 24.82 36.92
CA MET A 71 6.09 25.69 37.41
C MET A 71 5.78 26.84 36.43
N SER A 72 6.81 27.57 35.99
CA SER A 72 6.62 28.72 35.09
C SER A 72 6.11 28.29 33.72
N ALA A 73 6.60 27.16 33.18
CA ALA A 73 6.10 26.61 31.92
C ALA A 73 4.60 26.30 31.98
N VAL A 74 4.11 25.72 33.10
CA VAL A 74 2.68 25.49 33.30
C VAL A 74 1.89 26.79 33.42
N VAL A 75 2.41 27.76 34.18
CA VAL A 75 1.77 29.08 34.35
C VAL A 75 1.68 29.80 33.00
N ASP A 76 2.72 29.76 32.18
CA ASP A 76 2.75 30.34 30.84
C ASP A 76 1.72 29.66 29.95
N ALA A 77 1.62 28.33 29.99
CA ALA A 77 0.61 27.58 29.25
C ALA A 77 -0.82 28.01 29.63
N LEU A 78 -1.10 28.15 30.93
CA LEU A 78 -2.41 28.60 31.40
C LEU A 78 -2.70 30.05 30.97
N ASN A 79 -1.70 30.93 31.06
CA ASN A 79 -1.81 32.34 30.67
C ASN A 79 -2.08 32.51 29.16
N ASN A 80 -1.45 31.68 28.31
CA ASN A 80 -1.66 31.70 26.85
C ASN A 80 -3.13 31.52 26.46
N HIS A 81 -3.89 30.78 27.26
CA HIS A 81 -5.32 30.52 27.06
C HIS A 81 -6.23 31.39 27.95
N GLY A 82 -5.67 32.27 28.78
CA GLY A 82 -6.41 33.13 29.69
C GLY A 82 -7.02 32.39 30.89
N TYR A 83 -6.50 31.21 31.24
CA TYR A 83 -6.95 30.45 32.41
C TYR A 83 -6.30 30.97 33.69
N THR A 84 -7.06 30.95 34.79
CA THR A 84 -6.59 31.41 36.10
C THR A 84 -5.90 30.29 36.87
N GLN A 85 -4.91 30.61 37.69
CA GLN A 85 -4.34 29.71 38.68
C GLN A 85 -4.05 30.44 39.98
N GLU A 86 -4.04 29.71 41.09
CA GLU A 86 -3.63 30.19 42.40
C GLU A 86 -2.58 29.25 43.01
N GLY A 87 -1.66 29.80 43.81
CA GLY A 87 -0.71 29.05 44.63
C GLY A 87 0.63 28.74 43.96
N ALA A 88 0.80 28.99 42.65
CA ALA A 88 2.07 28.77 41.96
C ALA A 88 3.26 29.47 42.65
N GLU A 89 3.05 30.65 43.23
CA GLU A 89 4.04 31.41 44.00
C GLU A 89 4.53 30.70 45.27
N SER A 90 3.74 29.73 45.75
CA SER A 90 4.03 28.86 46.88
C SER A 90 4.46 27.46 46.44
N ASN A 91 4.86 27.30 45.16
CA ASN A 91 5.32 26.04 44.56
C ASN A 91 4.26 24.90 44.58
N TYR A 92 2.97 25.25 44.59
CA TYR A 92 1.86 24.30 44.54
C TYR A 92 0.61 24.95 43.98
N PHE A 93 -0.02 24.37 42.96
CA PHE A 93 -1.30 24.87 42.46
C PHE A 93 -2.42 24.54 43.46
N SER A 94 -2.93 25.56 44.17
CA SER A 94 -4.09 25.42 45.05
C SER A 94 -5.40 25.46 44.28
N SER A 95 -5.43 26.09 43.10
CA SER A 95 -6.56 26.07 42.18
C SER A 95 -6.11 26.28 40.74
N ILE A 96 -6.76 25.60 39.78
CA ILE A 96 -6.61 25.85 38.35
C ILE A 96 -7.99 25.99 37.73
N ASN A 97 -8.23 27.15 37.11
CA ASN A 97 -9.44 27.51 36.39
C ASN A 97 -10.72 27.18 37.17
N GLY A 98 -10.74 27.56 38.45
CA GLY A 98 -11.87 27.38 39.36
C GLY A 98 -11.92 26.04 40.09
N LEU A 99 -11.09 25.06 39.72
CA LEU A 99 -11.01 23.75 40.40
C LEU A 99 -9.92 23.78 41.47
N ALA A 100 -10.31 23.81 42.74
CA ALA A 100 -9.42 23.91 43.89
C ALA A 100 -9.03 22.54 44.45
N ALA A 101 -7.88 22.52 45.13
CA ALA A 101 -7.51 21.40 45.98
C ALA A 101 -8.60 21.20 47.06
N SER A 102 -8.87 19.95 47.42
CA SER A 102 -9.97 19.54 48.30
C SER A 102 -11.40 19.58 47.75
N ASP A 103 -11.66 20.13 46.54
CA ASP A 103 -13.01 20.15 45.96
C ASP A 103 -13.58 18.74 45.72
N GLY A 104 -12.74 17.80 45.27
CA GLY A 104 -13.10 16.39 45.12
C GLY A 104 -13.13 15.59 46.43
N GLY A 105 -12.80 16.22 47.57
CA GLY A 105 -12.73 15.61 48.89
C GLY A 105 -11.37 15.79 49.58
N ALA A 106 -11.24 15.33 50.84
CA ALA A 106 -10.08 15.61 51.69
C ALA A 106 -8.72 15.09 51.17
N MET A 107 -8.73 14.17 50.20
CA MET A 107 -7.53 13.59 49.59
C MET A 107 -7.31 14.07 48.15
N SER A 108 -8.09 15.06 47.69
CA SER A 108 -8.04 15.59 46.33
C SER A 108 -7.12 16.80 46.21
N GLY A 109 -6.55 16.99 45.02
CA GLY A 109 -5.66 18.10 44.74
C GLY A 109 -4.91 17.96 43.42
N TRP A 110 -4.02 18.92 43.15
CA TRP A 110 -3.20 18.93 41.95
C TRP A 110 -1.89 18.18 42.16
N MET A 111 -1.55 17.33 41.20
CA MET A 111 -0.28 16.60 41.15
C MET A 111 0.37 16.76 39.78
N GLY A 112 1.68 16.59 39.72
CA GLY A 112 2.45 16.86 38.50
C GLY A 112 3.44 15.75 38.21
N THR A 113 3.62 15.47 36.93
CA THR A 113 4.62 14.52 36.45
C THR A 113 5.53 15.17 35.42
N LEU A 114 6.78 14.74 35.42
CA LEU A 114 7.73 15.00 34.35
C LEU A 114 7.98 13.69 33.60
N ASN A 115 7.69 13.66 32.30
CA ASN A 115 7.82 12.48 31.44
C ASN A 115 7.12 11.23 32.01
N ASP A 116 5.85 11.39 32.42
CA ASP A 116 4.99 10.34 32.99
C ASP A 116 5.39 9.82 34.40
N TRP A 117 6.36 10.48 35.04
CA TRP A 117 6.86 10.14 36.39
C TRP A 117 6.52 11.20 37.44
N PHE A 118 6.04 10.79 38.61
CA PHE A 118 5.82 11.67 39.76
C PHE A 118 7.16 12.12 40.35
N THR A 119 7.44 13.40 40.22
CA THR A 119 8.72 13.99 40.61
C THR A 119 8.88 13.99 42.13
N ASN A 120 10.09 13.74 42.61
CA ASN A 120 10.45 13.92 44.02
C ASN A 120 10.95 15.35 44.34
N TYR A 121 10.85 16.25 43.37
CA TYR A 121 11.17 17.68 43.47
C TYR A 121 9.89 18.51 43.41
N GLY A 122 9.90 19.71 44.02
CA GLY A 122 8.86 20.71 43.79
C GLY A 122 8.96 21.27 42.37
N PHE A 123 7.85 21.72 41.78
CA PHE A 123 7.80 22.13 40.37
C PHE A 123 8.71 23.33 40.05
N ALA A 124 8.95 24.21 41.01
CA ALA A 124 9.87 25.34 40.87
C ALA A 124 11.36 24.94 40.99
N ASP A 125 11.66 23.74 41.52
CA ASP A 125 13.03 23.21 41.65
C ASP A 125 13.46 22.40 40.41
N ILE A 126 12.52 22.19 39.48
CA ILE A 126 12.76 21.55 38.19
C ILE A 126 12.97 22.69 37.18
N THR A 127 14.22 22.96 36.83
CA THR A 127 14.64 24.14 36.09
C THR A 127 15.58 23.81 34.96
N VAL A 128 15.60 24.65 33.93
CA VAL A 128 16.56 24.52 32.82
C VAL A 128 17.98 24.72 33.34
N ALA A 129 18.20 25.67 34.24
CA ALA A 129 19.51 25.95 34.83
C ALA A 129 20.11 24.77 35.63
N SER A 130 19.28 23.95 36.28
CA SER A 130 19.72 22.74 36.98
C SER A 130 19.85 21.52 36.07
N GLY A 131 19.43 21.62 34.81
CA GLY A 131 19.51 20.53 33.81
C GLY A 131 18.51 19.40 34.03
N ASN A 132 17.51 19.58 34.90
CA ASN A 132 16.44 18.60 35.14
C ASN A 132 15.11 19.00 34.46
N LEU A 133 15.12 20.09 33.68
CA LEU A 133 14.11 20.44 32.68
C LEU A 133 14.80 20.74 31.36
N GLU A 134 14.38 20.12 30.27
CA GLU A 134 14.98 20.35 28.96
C GLU A 134 13.99 20.18 27.81
N SER A 135 14.44 20.55 26.61
CA SER A 135 13.61 20.50 25.41
C SER A 135 13.08 19.09 25.17
N GLY A 136 11.80 18.99 24.78
CA GLY A 136 11.12 17.74 24.52
C GLY A 136 10.60 17.00 25.75
N ASP A 137 10.78 17.55 26.96
CA ASP A 137 10.12 17.04 28.16
C ASP A 137 8.60 17.25 28.09
N GLU A 138 7.87 16.30 28.67
CA GLU A 138 6.42 16.36 28.86
C GLU A 138 6.09 16.63 30.33
N ILE A 139 5.35 17.70 30.58
CA ILE A 139 4.84 18.09 31.88
C ILE A 139 3.34 17.79 31.87
N ALA A 140 2.87 17.00 32.84
CA ALA A 140 1.42 16.80 33.02
C ALA A 140 1.01 17.21 34.44
N ILE A 141 0.08 18.16 34.54
CA ILE A 141 -0.60 18.56 35.77
C ILE A 141 -1.99 17.95 35.79
N MET A 142 -2.24 17.09 36.77
CA MET A 142 -3.43 16.25 36.86
C MET A 142 -4.14 16.47 38.19
N TYR A 143 -5.47 16.48 38.16
CA TYR A 143 -6.28 16.45 39.37
C TYR A 143 -6.43 15.01 39.87
N THR A 144 -6.14 14.77 41.15
CA THR A 144 -6.51 13.55 41.87
C THR A 144 -7.76 13.85 42.70
N SER A 145 -8.73 12.93 42.67
CA SER A 145 -9.95 12.98 43.48
C SER A 145 -9.85 12.10 44.72
N ASN A 146 -8.93 11.13 44.72
CA ASN A 146 -8.84 10.10 45.74
C ASN A 146 -7.41 9.57 45.97
N GLY A 147 -7.13 9.15 47.21
CA GLY A 147 -5.92 8.39 47.55
C GLY A 147 -4.60 9.13 47.40
N TYR A 148 -4.61 10.46 47.36
CA TYR A 148 -3.40 11.30 47.19
C TYR A 148 -2.57 10.92 45.95
N GLY A 149 -3.26 10.63 44.83
CA GLY A 149 -2.62 10.26 43.56
C GLY A 149 -2.83 8.82 43.12
N GLU A 150 -3.48 7.99 43.94
CA GLU A 150 -3.74 6.58 43.60
C GLU A 150 -4.56 6.43 42.32
N ASP A 151 -5.58 7.28 42.15
CA ASP A 151 -6.48 7.30 40.99
C ASP A 151 -5.81 7.80 39.69
N ILE A 152 -4.67 8.45 39.80
CA ILE A 152 -3.83 8.90 38.67
C ILE A 152 -2.50 8.11 38.59
N GLY A 153 -2.40 6.98 39.30
CA GLY A 153 -1.35 5.98 39.12
C GLY A 153 -0.12 6.12 40.03
N GLY A 154 -0.19 6.89 41.12
CA GLY A 154 0.90 7.07 42.09
C GLY A 154 0.53 6.52 43.46
N THR A 155 1.21 5.46 43.92
CA THR A 155 1.00 4.91 45.27
C THR A 155 2.32 4.54 45.94
N TRP A 156 2.52 4.98 47.18
CA TRP A 156 3.76 4.76 47.96
C TRP A 156 4.12 3.28 48.18
N ALA A 157 3.15 2.37 48.09
CA ALA A 157 3.37 0.94 48.30
C ALA A 157 3.70 0.16 47.02
N ASN A 158 3.57 0.79 45.84
CA ASN A 158 3.73 0.10 44.57
C ASN A 158 5.19 0.16 44.09
N ASN A 159 5.84 -1.00 44.04
CA ASN A 159 7.21 -1.19 43.57
C ASN A 159 7.27 -1.92 42.21
N ASP A 160 6.17 -1.94 41.46
CA ASP A 160 6.13 -2.55 40.13
C ASP A 160 6.93 -1.71 39.14
N THR A 161 7.99 -2.30 38.55
CA THR A 161 8.86 -1.63 37.58
C THR A 161 8.51 -1.99 36.14
N THR A 162 7.34 -2.56 35.86
CA THR A 162 6.88 -2.90 34.51
C THR A 162 6.27 -1.69 33.78
N VAL A 163 6.17 -1.80 32.45
CA VAL A 163 5.30 -0.96 31.64
C VAL A 163 4.03 -1.73 31.28
N LYS A 164 2.87 -1.07 31.40
CA LYS A 164 1.56 -1.69 31.14
C LYS A 164 1.14 -1.65 29.67
N SER A 165 1.69 -0.71 28.91
CA SER A 165 1.41 -0.54 27.49
C SER A 165 2.54 0.22 26.81
N VAL A 166 2.64 0.04 25.51
CA VAL A 166 3.48 0.84 24.62
C VAL A 166 2.63 1.35 23.46
N GLU A 167 2.84 2.59 23.07
CA GLU A 167 2.34 3.14 21.82
C GLU A 167 3.50 3.18 20.82
N ILE A 168 3.30 2.62 19.63
CA ILE A 168 4.34 2.47 18.62
C ILE A 168 3.91 3.22 17.36
N THR A 169 4.81 4.06 16.85
CA THR A 169 4.65 4.74 15.56
C THR A 169 5.88 4.49 14.68
N GLY A 170 5.68 4.38 13.36
CA GLY A 170 6.74 4.12 12.39
C GLY A 170 7.17 2.65 12.25
N ALA A 171 6.60 1.73 13.04
CA ALA A 171 6.83 0.29 12.94
C ALA A 171 5.61 -0.52 13.44
N GLU A 172 5.57 -1.80 13.09
CA GLU A 172 4.56 -2.75 13.59
C GLU A 172 5.14 -3.69 14.64
N LEU A 173 4.44 -3.87 15.77
CA LEU A 173 4.80 -4.87 16.78
C LEU A 173 4.36 -6.27 16.33
N THR A 174 5.27 -7.24 16.44
CA THR A 174 4.89 -8.65 16.22
C THR A 174 4.09 -9.15 17.43
N GLY A 175 2.78 -9.30 17.24
CA GLY A 175 1.84 -9.73 18.29
C GLY A 175 1.36 -8.57 19.17
N GLU A 176 0.62 -8.90 20.23
CA GLU A 176 0.17 -7.92 21.23
C GLU A 176 1.26 -7.72 22.31
N PHE A 177 1.31 -6.52 22.88
CA PHE A 177 2.23 -6.23 23.99
C PHE A 177 1.75 -6.92 25.27
N ASP A 178 2.65 -7.66 25.92
CA ASP A 178 2.43 -8.32 27.22
C ASP A 178 3.50 -7.84 28.24
N PRO A 179 3.13 -7.17 29.34
CA PRO A 179 4.09 -6.68 30.33
C PRO A 179 5.07 -7.73 30.89
N SER A 180 4.76 -9.02 30.78
CA SER A 180 5.61 -10.14 31.23
C SER A 180 6.66 -10.60 30.20
N VAL A 181 6.55 -10.15 28.95
CA VAL A 181 7.51 -10.43 27.87
C VAL A 181 8.46 -9.24 27.73
N THR A 182 9.76 -9.51 27.71
CA THR A 182 10.81 -8.47 27.64
C THR A 182 11.51 -8.38 26.29
N ASP A 183 11.23 -9.30 25.37
CA ASP A 183 11.86 -9.35 24.04
C ASP A 183 10.80 -9.33 22.95
N TYR A 184 10.88 -8.31 22.09
CA TYR A 184 9.92 -8.04 21.03
C TYR A 184 10.60 -7.87 19.69
N THR A 185 9.82 -8.06 18.63
CA THR A 185 10.21 -7.72 17.26
C THR A 185 9.34 -6.57 16.75
N LEU A 186 9.98 -5.52 16.25
CA LEU A 186 9.35 -4.47 15.47
C LEU A 186 9.65 -4.71 13.99
N THR A 187 8.66 -4.56 13.14
CA THR A 187 8.81 -4.66 11.69
C THR A 187 8.74 -3.29 11.06
N ILE A 188 9.71 -2.97 10.21
CA ILE A 188 9.73 -1.77 9.36
C ILE A 188 9.62 -2.17 7.89
N GLY A 189 8.85 -1.41 7.12
CA GLY A 189 8.61 -1.65 5.69
C GLY A 189 9.68 -1.08 4.77
N THR A 190 10.58 -0.25 5.30
CA THR A 190 11.67 0.42 4.56
C THR A 190 13.04 0.03 5.15
N PRO A 191 14.14 0.16 4.38
CA PRO A 191 15.49 -0.16 4.89
C PRO A 191 15.88 0.63 6.16
N SER A 192 15.32 1.82 6.34
CA SER A 192 15.39 2.60 7.58
C SER A 192 14.07 3.34 7.84
N ALA A 193 13.75 3.56 9.12
CA ALA A 193 12.55 4.28 9.54
C ALA A 193 12.78 5.05 10.84
N ASP A 194 12.04 6.13 11.03
CA ASP A 194 11.96 6.83 12.30
C ASP A 194 10.84 6.21 13.14
N VAL A 195 11.21 5.52 14.21
CA VAL A 195 10.30 4.75 15.05
C VAL A 195 10.23 5.38 16.44
N ASN A 196 9.02 5.55 16.98
CA ASN A 196 8.85 5.94 18.37
C ASN A 196 8.11 4.84 19.14
N VAL A 197 8.69 4.43 20.27
CA VAL A 197 8.06 3.55 21.27
C VAL A 197 7.83 4.38 22.52
N VAL A 198 6.57 4.70 22.81
CA VAL A 198 6.17 5.50 23.97
C VAL A 198 5.68 4.56 25.07
N PRO A 199 6.46 4.33 26.13
CA PRO A 199 6.06 3.44 27.21
C PRO A 199 5.11 4.12 28.20
N THR A 200 4.09 3.42 28.65
CA THR A 200 3.30 3.83 29.82
C THR A 200 3.67 2.93 31.00
N ALA A 201 4.27 3.52 32.03
CA ALA A 201 4.62 2.78 33.24
C ALA A 201 3.35 2.24 33.92
N THR A 202 3.45 1.08 34.57
CA THR A 202 2.33 0.49 35.31
C THR A 202 1.87 1.40 36.46
N ASN A 203 2.81 2.13 37.04
CA ASN A 203 2.60 3.21 37.98
C ASN A 203 3.58 4.35 37.67
N LYS A 204 3.26 5.55 38.13
CA LYS A 204 4.07 6.74 37.90
C LYS A 204 5.17 6.94 38.95
N ASN A 205 5.46 5.96 39.81
CA ASN A 205 6.49 6.08 40.85
C ASN A 205 7.91 5.97 40.28
N PHE A 206 8.04 5.33 39.11
CA PHE A 206 9.30 5.05 38.43
C PHE A 206 9.38 5.73 37.07
N GLN A 207 10.58 6.18 36.73
CA GLN A 207 10.87 6.73 35.40
C GLN A 207 10.95 5.62 34.35
N THR A 208 10.58 5.97 33.12
CA THR A 208 10.88 5.19 31.93
C THR A 208 11.89 5.93 31.06
N ARG A 209 12.88 5.24 30.51
CA ARG A 209 13.83 5.81 29.54
C ARG A 209 14.00 4.92 28.33
N LYS A 210 14.19 5.54 27.17
CA LYS A 210 14.29 4.90 25.85
C LYS A 210 15.69 5.03 25.29
N TYR A 211 16.27 3.95 24.81
CA TYR A 211 17.63 3.89 24.28
C TYR A 211 17.66 3.23 22.90
N LYS A 212 18.74 3.47 22.15
CA LYS A 212 19.03 2.78 20.89
C LYS A 212 20.23 1.87 21.07
N ASN A 213 20.10 0.60 20.70
CA ASN A 213 21.14 -0.45 20.65
C ASN A 213 21.81 -0.84 21.98
N GLU A 214 22.14 0.12 22.84
CA GLU A 214 22.79 -0.09 24.12
C GLU A 214 21.95 0.49 25.26
N TYR A 215 21.83 -0.26 26.36
CA TYR A 215 21.14 0.19 27.57
C TYR A 215 22.13 0.86 28.52
N LEU A 216 22.09 2.19 28.62
CA LEU A 216 23.06 3.00 29.36
C LEU A 216 22.36 3.80 30.49
N PRO A 217 21.88 3.15 31.55
CA PRO A 217 21.05 3.80 32.58
C PRO A 217 21.79 4.87 33.39
N SER A 218 23.12 4.83 33.45
CA SER A 218 23.93 5.80 34.19
C SER A 218 24.36 7.02 33.35
N ASP A 219 24.00 7.07 32.07
CA ASP A 219 24.31 8.19 31.17
C ASP A 219 23.02 8.96 30.85
N ASP A 220 22.84 10.12 31.50
CA ASP A 220 21.68 10.99 31.30
C ASP A 220 21.62 11.61 29.89
N SER A 221 22.68 11.50 29.07
CA SER A 221 22.68 11.99 27.68
C SER A 221 22.33 10.91 26.64
N ALA A 222 22.29 9.64 27.04
CA ALA A 222 22.18 8.51 26.11
C ALA A 222 20.73 8.12 25.75
N PHE A 223 19.73 8.66 26.44
CA PHE A 223 18.33 8.30 26.24
C PHE A 223 17.59 9.31 25.36
N TYR A 224 16.60 8.81 24.63
CA TYR A 224 15.72 9.58 23.78
C TYR A 224 14.52 10.06 24.58
N LYS A 225 14.04 11.28 24.28
CA LYS A 225 12.82 11.81 24.88
C LYS A 225 11.60 10.95 24.55
N ARG A 226 10.58 11.03 25.41
CA ARG A 226 9.36 10.23 25.32
C ARG A 226 8.74 10.30 23.91
N SER A 227 8.61 11.51 23.36
CA SER A 227 8.04 11.76 22.02
C SER A 227 9.06 11.78 20.88
N GLN A 228 10.36 11.62 21.17
CA GLN A 228 11.42 11.63 20.15
C GLN A 228 11.46 10.31 19.40
N THR A 229 11.50 10.37 18.07
CA THR A 229 11.73 9.20 17.23
C THR A 229 13.18 8.73 17.30
N VAL A 230 13.37 7.43 17.10
CA VAL A 230 14.66 6.77 16.97
C VAL A 230 14.78 6.32 15.52
N ASN A 231 15.77 6.85 14.80
CA ASN A 231 16.07 6.34 13.46
C ASN A 231 16.67 4.94 13.58
N VAL A 232 16.06 3.93 12.94
CA VAL A 232 16.46 2.52 13.04
C VAL A 232 16.59 1.86 11.68
N SER A 233 17.39 0.80 11.60
CA SER A 233 17.53 -0.10 10.45
C SER A 233 17.44 -1.56 10.90
N ASP A 234 17.47 -2.51 9.95
CA ASP A 234 17.47 -3.94 10.27
C ASP A 234 18.54 -4.31 11.31
N GLY A 235 18.12 -4.99 12.37
CA GLY A 235 18.98 -5.42 13.48
C GLY A 235 19.21 -4.37 14.58
N ASP A 236 18.83 -3.11 14.39
CA ASP A 236 18.83 -2.12 15.47
C ASP A 236 17.85 -2.51 16.58
N LYS A 237 18.03 -1.96 17.78
CA LYS A 237 17.16 -2.17 18.94
C LYS A 237 16.68 -0.85 19.51
N ILE A 238 15.41 -0.80 19.88
CA ILE A 238 14.89 0.19 20.82
C ILE A 238 14.73 -0.48 22.18
N ILE A 239 15.34 0.09 23.22
CA ILE A 239 15.33 -0.49 24.56
C ILE A 239 14.60 0.45 25.50
N ILE A 240 13.61 -0.07 26.21
CA ILE A 240 12.87 0.67 27.24
C ILE A 240 13.24 0.11 28.60
N GLY A 241 13.82 0.93 29.46
CA GLY A 241 13.95 0.60 30.88
C GLY A 241 12.87 1.31 31.70
N CYS A 242 12.40 0.67 32.76
CA CYS A 242 11.49 1.23 33.73
C CYS A 242 11.98 0.94 35.15
N GLY A 243 12.13 1.97 35.98
CA GLY A 243 12.52 1.85 37.39
C GLY A 243 13.94 1.35 37.64
N ASP A 244 14.90 1.74 36.79
CA ASP A 244 16.31 1.47 37.04
C ASP A 244 16.78 2.12 38.35
N THR A 245 17.71 1.45 39.05
CA THR A 245 18.20 1.92 40.36
C THR A 245 19.13 3.12 40.24
N ALA A 246 19.64 3.43 39.05
CA ALA A 246 20.41 4.63 38.78
C ALA A 246 19.54 5.90 38.71
N TRP A 247 18.22 5.78 38.59
CA TRP A 247 17.33 6.93 38.35
C TRP A 247 16.62 7.40 39.62
N PRO A 248 16.28 8.69 39.70
CA PRO A 248 15.36 9.17 40.72
C PRO A 248 14.00 8.47 40.62
N SER A 249 13.42 8.15 41.77
CA SER A 249 12.10 7.54 41.87
C SER A 249 11.39 7.98 43.15
N MET A 250 10.07 7.80 43.17
CA MET A 250 9.26 8.05 44.36
C MET A 250 9.43 6.94 45.42
N ASN A 251 9.71 5.71 44.98
CA ASN A 251 9.93 4.53 45.80
C ASN A 251 11.28 3.86 45.49
N THR A 252 11.80 3.06 46.42
CA THR A 252 13.05 2.31 46.17
C THR A 252 12.79 1.11 45.25
N SER A 253 13.46 1.06 44.10
CA SER A 253 13.48 -0.10 43.21
C SER A 253 14.50 -1.14 43.68
N GLU A 254 14.14 -2.43 43.64
CA GLU A 254 15.09 -3.55 43.81
C GLU A 254 15.74 -3.98 42.48
N GLY A 255 15.27 -3.41 41.36
CA GLY A 255 15.71 -3.70 40.00
C GLY A 255 14.69 -3.23 38.96
N GLY A 256 15.16 -2.54 37.92
CA GLY A 256 14.31 -2.10 36.81
C GLY A 256 13.95 -3.23 35.87
N THR A 257 12.80 -3.11 35.18
CA THR A 257 12.43 -4.00 34.09
C THR A 257 12.89 -3.39 32.76
N VAL A 258 13.47 -4.22 31.89
CA VAL A 258 14.01 -3.80 30.59
C VAL A 258 13.30 -4.56 29.48
N TYR A 259 12.78 -3.83 28.51
CA TYR A 259 12.11 -4.33 27.32
C TYR A 259 12.95 -4.01 26.10
N THR A 260 13.24 -5.01 25.27
CA THR A 260 14.05 -4.89 24.06
C THR A 260 13.18 -5.13 22.83
N PHE A 261 13.13 -4.14 21.95
CA PHE A 261 12.43 -4.18 20.67
C PHE A 261 13.46 -4.30 19.55
N THR A 262 13.66 -5.50 19.01
CA THR A 262 14.58 -5.73 17.89
C THR A 262 13.88 -5.40 16.58
N VAL A 263 14.49 -4.53 15.79
CA VAL A 263 13.96 -4.09 14.50
C VAL A 263 14.32 -5.10 13.42
N LYS A 264 13.32 -5.48 12.64
CA LYS A 264 13.45 -6.34 11.47
C LYS A 264 12.92 -5.59 10.25
N TYR A 265 13.72 -5.49 9.21
CA TYR A 265 13.26 -5.03 7.91
C TYR A 265 12.51 -6.15 7.21
N ALA A 266 11.25 -5.92 6.87
CA ALA A 266 10.47 -6.80 6.01
C ALA A 266 9.83 -5.93 4.91
N PRO A 267 10.40 -5.90 3.69
CA PRO A 267 9.81 -5.14 2.60
C PRO A 267 8.40 -5.65 2.32
N SER A 268 7.52 -4.76 1.87
CA SER A 268 6.23 -5.20 1.35
C SER A 268 6.42 -6.06 0.09
N ALA A 269 5.38 -6.81 -0.28
CA ALA A 269 5.37 -7.53 -1.55
C ALA A 269 5.57 -6.57 -2.75
N ALA A 270 5.00 -5.35 -2.67
CA ALA A 270 5.16 -4.31 -3.67
C ALA A 270 6.62 -3.85 -3.79
N ASP A 271 7.30 -3.59 -2.67
CA ASP A 271 8.72 -3.19 -2.66
C ASP A 271 9.61 -4.32 -3.21
N THR A 272 9.34 -5.56 -2.81
CA THR A 272 10.05 -6.74 -3.29
C THR A 272 9.91 -6.89 -4.81
N VAL A 273 8.69 -6.74 -5.33
CA VAL A 273 8.41 -6.80 -6.77
C VAL A 273 9.07 -5.64 -7.51
N SER A 274 8.95 -4.40 -7.02
CA SER A 274 9.57 -3.21 -7.64
C SER A 274 11.08 -3.37 -7.76
N ASN A 275 11.75 -3.82 -6.70
CA ASN A 275 13.19 -4.07 -6.72
C ASN A 275 13.57 -5.14 -7.74
N LYS A 276 12.78 -6.22 -7.84
CA LYS A 276 13.03 -7.28 -8.83
C LYS A 276 12.79 -6.80 -10.26
N ILE A 277 11.78 -5.95 -10.50
CA ILE A 277 11.54 -5.30 -11.80
C ILE A 277 12.78 -4.49 -12.21
N ASP A 278 13.33 -3.66 -11.31
CA ASP A 278 14.50 -2.84 -11.61
C ASP A 278 15.74 -3.68 -11.95
N GLU A 279 15.98 -4.77 -11.20
CA GLU A 279 17.06 -5.72 -11.47
C GLU A 279 16.92 -6.35 -12.86
N VAL A 280 15.75 -6.92 -13.16
CA VAL A 280 15.52 -7.66 -14.41
C VAL A 280 15.45 -6.71 -15.61
N ALA A 281 14.84 -5.53 -15.47
CA ALA A 281 14.79 -4.52 -16.52
C ALA A 281 16.20 -4.07 -16.93
N LYS A 282 17.09 -3.84 -15.95
CA LYS A 282 18.48 -3.49 -16.21
C LYS A 282 19.21 -4.58 -17.00
N TYR A 283 18.98 -5.84 -16.66
CA TYR A 283 19.59 -6.96 -17.39
C TYR A 283 19.02 -7.10 -18.81
N LEU A 284 17.70 -7.08 -18.96
CA LEU A 284 17.05 -7.19 -20.27
C LEU A 284 17.45 -6.04 -21.21
N ALA A 285 17.58 -4.82 -20.69
CA ALA A 285 18.05 -3.67 -21.45
C ALA A 285 19.53 -3.75 -21.84
N SER A 286 20.32 -4.62 -21.21
CA SER A 286 21.73 -4.85 -21.56
C SER A 286 21.95 -5.94 -22.61
N GLN A 287 20.89 -6.70 -22.96
CA GLN A 287 20.94 -7.73 -24.00
C GLN A 287 20.92 -7.13 -25.42
N ASP A 288 21.17 -7.98 -26.41
CA ASP A 288 21.00 -7.62 -27.82
C ASP A 288 19.57 -7.12 -28.09
N ALA A 289 19.45 -6.19 -29.05
CA ALA A 289 18.17 -5.60 -29.42
C ALA A 289 17.12 -6.70 -29.73
N PRO A 290 15.90 -6.61 -29.16
CA PRO A 290 14.86 -7.59 -29.39
C PRO A 290 14.56 -7.76 -30.89
N THR A 291 14.29 -8.99 -31.30
CA THR A 291 13.89 -9.34 -32.68
C THR A 291 12.44 -9.81 -32.73
N VAL A 292 11.85 -9.98 -33.92
CA VAL A 292 10.52 -10.60 -34.04
C VAL A 292 10.60 -12.09 -33.70
N SER A 293 10.32 -12.40 -32.45
CA SER A 293 10.44 -13.70 -31.80
C SER A 293 9.68 -13.66 -30.49
N SER A 294 9.04 -14.76 -30.10
CA SER A 294 8.36 -14.81 -28.79
C SER A 294 9.36 -14.61 -27.65
N VAL A 295 10.38 -15.48 -27.59
CA VAL A 295 11.45 -15.44 -26.58
C VAL A 295 12.60 -14.61 -27.14
N GLY A 296 13.14 -13.68 -26.35
CA GLY A 296 14.13 -12.71 -26.78
C GLY A 296 13.57 -11.61 -27.70
N GLY A 297 12.24 -11.45 -27.72
CA GLY A 297 11.56 -10.50 -28.60
C GLY A 297 10.37 -9.82 -27.93
N GLU A 298 9.15 -10.16 -28.32
CA GLU A 298 7.94 -9.42 -27.96
C GLU A 298 7.69 -9.28 -26.46
N TRP A 299 7.98 -10.33 -25.67
CA TRP A 299 7.75 -10.29 -24.23
C TRP A 299 8.71 -9.34 -23.49
N THR A 300 9.95 -9.26 -23.94
CA THR A 300 10.93 -8.28 -23.45
C THR A 300 10.47 -6.87 -23.74
N VAL A 301 10.04 -6.60 -24.97
CA VAL A 301 9.54 -5.28 -25.38
C VAL A 301 8.31 -4.88 -24.57
N LEU A 302 7.33 -5.78 -24.46
CA LEU A 302 6.12 -5.57 -23.67
C LEU A 302 6.45 -5.24 -22.21
N GLY A 303 7.26 -6.08 -21.55
CA GLY A 303 7.62 -5.90 -20.15
C GLY A 303 8.35 -4.58 -19.91
N LEU A 304 9.39 -4.28 -20.71
CA LEU A 304 10.18 -3.05 -20.55
C LEU A 304 9.33 -1.81 -20.79
N ALA A 305 8.51 -1.81 -21.83
CA ALA A 305 7.65 -0.67 -22.17
C ALA A 305 6.61 -0.43 -21.08
N ARG A 306 5.93 -1.48 -20.62
CA ARG A 306 4.87 -1.35 -19.60
C ARG A 306 5.41 -1.09 -18.19
N ALA A 307 6.69 -1.38 -17.94
CA ALA A 307 7.43 -0.96 -16.75
C ALA A 307 7.89 0.52 -16.80
N GLY A 308 7.79 1.19 -17.96
CA GLY A 308 8.39 2.52 -18.16
C GLY A 308 9.92 2.49 -18.14
N LYS A 309 10.53 1.35 -18.51
CA LYS A 309 11.98 1.13 -18.50
C LYS A 309 12.57 0.90 -19.89
N ILE A 310 11.74 0.91 -20.94
CA ILE A 310 12.24 0.85 -22.32
C ILE A 310 12.88 2.18 -22.71
N THR A 311 14.04 2.12 -23.36
CA THR A 311 14.70 3.30 -23.94
C THR A 311 14.26 3.50 -25.38
N ASP A 312 14.36 4.73 -25.89
CA ASP A 312 14.09 5.04 -27.30
C ASP A 312 14.95 4.18 -28.24
N GLU A 313 16.21 3.93 -27.88
CA GLU A 313 17.12 3.09 -28.66
C GLU A 313 16.62 1.64 -28.80
N ILE A 314 16.15 1.04 -27.70
CA ILE A 314 15.60 -0.33 -27.73
C ILE A 314 14.29 -0.36 -28.51
N ALA A 315 13.39 0.61 -28.26
CA ALA A 315 12.10 0.70 -28.92
C ALA A 315 12.24 0.88 -30.44
N ASP A 316 13.10 1.80 -30.88
CA ASP A 316 13.34 2.03 -32.30
C ASP A 316 14.06 0.84 -32.95
N SER A 317 15.02 0.22 -32.27
CA SER A 317 15.69 -0.99 -32.79
C SER A 317 14.72 -2.14 -33.02
N TYR A 318 13.83 -2.41 -32.06
CA TYR A 318 12.77 -3.42 -32.24
C TYR A 318 11.83 -3.03 -33.39
N TYR A 319 11.40 -1.77 -33.48
CA TYR A 319 10.53 -1.31 -34.57
C TYR A 319 11.18 -1.54 -35.94
N GLN A 320 12.47 -1.22 -36.12
CA GLN A 320 13.18 -1.49 -37.37
C GLN A 320 13.30 -2.98 -37.67
N ASN A 321 13.53 -3.81 -36.64
CA ASN A 321 13.53 -5.26 -36.79
C ASN A 321 12.14 -5.79 -37.22
N ALA A 322 11.06 -5.22 -36.70
CA ALA A 322 9.69 -5.56 -37.08
C ALA A 322 9.39 -5.15 -38.53
N VAL A 323 9.72 -3.91 -38.93
CA VAL A 323 9.58 -3.44 -40.32
C VAL A 323 10.30 -4.37 -41.28
N LYS A 324 11.59 -4.64 -41.03
CA LYS A 324 12.39 -5.56 -41.86
C LYS A 324 11.78 -6.96 -41.94
N TYR A 325 11.31 -7.50 -40.81
CA TYR A 325 10.68 -8.82 -40.77
C TYR A 325 9.42 -8.86 -41.65
N VAL A 326 8.57 -7.83 -41.57
CA VAL A 326 7.34 -7.74 -42.37
C VAL A 326 7.67 -7.57 -43.86
N GLU A 327 8.66 -6.75 -44.21
CA GLU A 327 9.15 -6.62 -45.59
C GLU A 327 9.63 -7.95 -46.17
N GLU A 328 10.42 -8.70 -45.42
CA GLU A 328 10.94 -10.02 -45.82
C GLU A 328 9.82 -11.06 -45.98
N LYS A 329 8.75 -10.95 -45.18
CA LYS A 329 7.53 -11.78 -45.37
C LYS A 329 6.73 -11.37 -46.59
N GLY A 330 6.73 -10.09 -46.94
CA GLY A 330 5.92 -9.53 -48.03
C GLY A 330 4.42 -9.74 -47.83
N SER A 331 3.96 -9.72 -46.58
CA SER A 331 2.55 -9.97 -46.21
C SER A 331 2.25 -9.50 -44.78
N ALA A 332 1.04 -8.98 -44.57
CA ALA A 332 0.50 -8.73 -43.23
C ALA A 332 0.38 -10.03 -42.41
N LYS A 333 0.15 -11.18 -43.07
CA LYS A 333 0.03 -12.50 -42.44
C LYS A 333 1.42 -13.07 -42.17
N LEU A 334 1.90 -12.90 -40.93
CA LEU A 334 3.29 -13.22 -40.54
C LEU A 334 3.61 -14.72 -40.56
N HIS A 335 2.59 -15.55 -40.34
CA HIS A 335 2.70 -17.01 -40.39
C HIS A 335 1.44 -17.67 -40.96
N ASN A 336 1.59 -18.81 -41.64
CA ASN A 336 0.48 -19.50 -42.32
C ASN A 336 -0.57 -20.11 -41.38
N THR A 337 -0.17 -20.44 -40.14
CA THR A 337 -1.00 -21.14 -39.15
C THR A 337 -0.95 -20.56 -37.74
N LYS A 338 -0.08 -19.57 -37.47
CA LYS A 338 0.14 -19.02 -36.13
C LYS A 338 -0.33 -17.57 -36.12
N SER A 339 -1.62 -17.36 -35.94
CA SER A 339 -2.20 -16.02 -35.76
C SER A 339 -1.59 -15.28 -34.57
N THR A 340 -1.11 -16.02 -33.57
CA THR A 340 -0.41 -15.45 -32.41
C THR A 340 0.87 -14.67 -32.78
N ASP A 341 1.50 -14.95 -33.93
CA ASP A 341 2.66 -14.16 -34.38
C ASP A 341 2.24 -12.72 -34.69
N ASN A 342 1.09 -12.52 -35.34
CA ASN A 342 0.48 -11.20 -35.54
C ASN A 342 0.13 -10.54 -34.20
N SER A 343 -0.58 -11.27 -33.32
CA SER A 343 -0.99 -10.74 -32.01
C SER A 343 0.20 -10.25 -31.17
N ARG A 344 1.29 -11.03 -31.09
CA ARG A 344 2.46 -10.63 -30.30
C ARG A 344 3.14 -9.39 -30.84
N VAL A 345 3.30 -9.29 -32.17
CA VAL A 345 3.91 -8.10 -32.79
C VAL A 345 3.03 -6.87 -32.55
N ILE A 346 1.70 -7.00 -32.69
CA ILE A 346 0.75 -5.91 -32.36
C ILE A 346 0.93 -5.47 -30.90
N LEU A 347 1.04 -6.41 -29.96
CA LEU A 347 1.27 -6.11 -28.55
C LEU A 347 2.54 -5.30 -28.32
N ALA A 348 3.67 -5.76 -28.85
CA ALA A 348 4.95 -5.11 -28.69
C ALA A 348 4.95 -3.70 -29.32
N LEU A 349 4.43 -3.57 -30.54
CA LEU A 349 4.34 -2.29 -31.25
C LEU A 349 3.41 -1.29 -30.56
N THR A 350 2.26 -1.76 -30.06
CA THR A 350 1.33 -0.93 -29.28
C THR A 350 2.00 -0.44 -27.99
N ALA A 351 2.73 -1.30 -27.29
CA ALA A 351 3.41 -0.95 -26.04
C ALA A 351 4.47 0.15 -26.25
N ILE A 352 5.13 0.17 -27.41
CA ILE A 352 6.08 1.24 -27.78
C ILE A 352 5.43 2.40 -28.56
N GLY A 353 4.11 2.38 -28.72
CA GLY A 353 3.31 3.43 -29.35
C GLY A 353 3.48 3.58 -30.86
N LYS A 354 3.88 2.51 -31.57
CA LYS A 354 3.96 2.50 -33.04
C LYS A 354 2.63 2.05 -33.65
N ASP A 355 2.29 2.62 -34.81
CA ASP A 355 1.08 2.27 -35.55
C ASP A 355 1.19 0.86 -36.14
N VAL A 356 0.22 0.01 -35.82
CA VAL A 356 0.14 -1.38 -36.28
C VAL A 356 -0.56 -1.53 -37.63
N THR A 357 -1.17 -0.46 -38.14
CA THR A 357 -1.91 -0.44 -39.41
C THR A 357 -1.03 -0.08 -40.62
N ASP A 358 0.18 0.43 -40.38
CA ASP A 358 1.18 0.72 -41.41
C ASP A 358 2.58 0.30 -40.95
N VAL A 359 2.84 -1.01 -40.98
CA VAL A 359 4.18 -1.57 -40.75
C VAL A 359 4.69 -2.12 -42.07
N ALA A 360 5.68 -1.44 -42.65
CA ALA A 360 6.16 -1.74 -44.00
C ALA A 360 5.04 -1.75 -45.07
N SER A 361 4.08 -0.81 -44.96
CA SER A 361 2.89 -0.75 -45.83
C SER A 361 1.91 -1.92 -45.68
N TYR A 362 1.97 -2.65 -44.55
CA TYR A 362 1.01 -3.68 -44.20
C TYR A 362 0.26 -3.33 -42.92
N ASN A 363 -1.04 -3.61 -42.93
CA ASN A 363 -1.88 -3.54 -41.75
C ASN A 363 -1.87 -4.89 -41.00
N LEU A 364 -1.19 -4.94 -39.86
CA LEU A 364 -1.01 -6.18 -39.10
C LEU A 364 -2.30 -6.70 -38.44
N LEU A 365 -3.37 -5.90 -38.39
CA LEU A 365 -4.70 -6.30 -37.91
C LEU A 365 -5.47 -7.12 -38.95
N GLU A 366 -5.19 -6.95 -40.25
CA GLU A 366 -5.96 -7.61 -41.33
C GLU A 366 -6.05 -9.13 -41.19
N PRO A 367 -4.97 -9.87 -40.86
CA PRO A 367 -5.07 -11.31 -40.71
C PRO A 367 -5.97 -11.74 -39.55
N LEU A 368 -6.12 -10.91 -38.51
CA LEU A 368 -6.98 -11.22 -37.36
C LEU A 368 -8.48 -11.06 -37.70
N ALA A 369 -8.82 -10.44 -38.83
CA ALA A 369 -10.20 -10.35 -39.32
C ALA A 369 -10.74 -11.66 -39.90
N ASP A 370 -9.91 -12.68 -40.11
CA ASP A 370 -10.30 -14.01 -40.61
C ASP A 370 -10.32 -15.04 -39.45
N MET A 371 -11.52 -15.41 -39.00
CA MET A 371 -11.69 -16.31 -37.86
C MET A 371 -11.20 -17.73 -38.17
N ASP A 372 -11.24 -18.17 -39.43
CA ASP A 372 -10.72 -19.48 -39.81
C ASP A 372 -9.20 -19.51 -39.70
N TYR A 373 -8.52 -18.42 -40.03
CA TYR A 373 -7.10 -18.25 -39.76
C TYR A 373 -6.80 -18.19 -38.27
N VAL A 374 -7.54 -17.35 -37.52
CA VAL A 374 -7.36 -17.18 -36.08
C VAL A 374 -7.45 -18.52 -35.35
N LYS A 375 -8.42 -19.38 -35.68
CA LYS A 375 -8.62 -20.68 -35.01
C LYS A 375 -7.62 -21.77 -35.37
N LYS A 376 -6.71 -21.58 -36.35
CA LYS A 376 -5.75 -22.63 -36.75
C LYS A 376 -4.81 -23.08 -35.63
N GLN A 377 -4.59 -22.24 -34.63
CA GLN A 377 -3.74 -22.54 -33.47
C GLN A 377 -4.55 -22.99 -32.24
N GLY A 378 -5.81 -23.42 -32.43
CA GLY A 378 -6.70 -23.75 -31.32
C GLY A 378 -7.06 -22.51 -30.50
N ILE A 379 -7.37 -22.71 -29.22
CA ILE A 379 -7.82 -21.64 -28.30
C ILE A 379 -6.81 -20.47 -28.16
N ASN A 380 -5.50 -20.74 -28.32
CA ASN A 380 -4.47 -19.71 -28.30
C ASN A 380 -4.75 -18.58 -29.31
N GLY A 381 -5.26 -18.93 -30.50
CA GLY A 381 -5.55 -17.96 -31.53
C GLY A 381 -6.60 -16.93 -31.10
N PRO A 382 -7.83 -17.35 -30.76
CA PRO A 382 -8.87 -16.44 -30.26
C PRO A 382 -8.46 -15.65 -29.02
N VAL A 383 -7.76 -16.26 -28.05
CA VAL A 383 -7.29 -15.59 -26.83
C VAL A 383 -6.35 -14.44 -27.15
N PHE A 384 -5.27 -14.68 -27.90
CA PHE A 384 -4.31 -13.63 -28.24
C PHE A 384 -4.83 -12.65 -29.29
N ALA A 385 -5.74 -13.06 -30.17
CA ALA A 385 -6.40 -12.14 -31.09
C ALA A 385 -7.26 -11.12 -30.33
N LEU A 386 -8.06 -11.58 -29.35
CA LEU A 386 -8.87 -10.71 -28.51
C LEU A 386 -7.99 -9.75 -27.69
N ILE A 387 -6.96 -10.28 -27.02
CA ILE A 387 -5.99 -9.46 -26.29
C ILE A 387 -5.40 -8.38 -27.21
N ALA A 388 -4.86 -8.75 -28.38
CA ALA A 388 -4.20 -7.81 -29.30
C ALA A 388 -5.15 -6.74 -29.87
N LEU A 389 -6.42 -7.07 -30.10
CA LEU A 389 -7.43 -6.11 -30.56
C LEU A 389 -7.85 -5.15 -29.44
N ASP A 390 -7.91 -5.63 -28.21
CA ASP A 390 -8.39 -4.84 -27.07
C ASP A 390 -7.30 -3.97 -26.45
N THR A 391 -6.01 -4.22 -26.74
CA THR A 391 -4.92 -3.44 -26.14
C THR A 391 -4.94 -1.97 -26.50
N GLY A 392 -5.31 -1.67 -27.75
CA GLY A 392 -5.47 -0.31 -28.26
C GLY A 392 -6.92 0.06 -28.58
N ASP A 393 -7.90 -0.79 -28.21
CA ASP A 393 -9.29 -0.67 -28.65
C ASP A 393 -9.40 -0.62 -30.20
N TYR A 394 -8.62 -1.46 -30.88
CA TYR A 394 -8.47 -1.42 -32.33
C TYR A 394 -9.74 -1.88 -33.06
N GLU A 395 -10.11 -1.18 -34.13
CA GLU A 395 -11.15 -1.65 -35.03
C GLU A 395 -10.69 -2.89 -35.81
N ILE A 396 -11.59 -3.88 -35.93
CA ILE A 396 -11.32 -5.07 -36.74
C ILE A 396 -11.50 -4.67 -38.22
N PRO A 397 -10.47 -4.82 -39.07
CA PRO A 397 -10.57 -4.44 -40.47
C PRO A 397 -11.71 -5.17 -41.21
N GLN A 398 -12.35 -4.49 -42.15
CA GLN A 398 -13.31 -5.11 -43.05
C GLN A 398 -12.62 -6.19 -43.90
N THR A 399 -13.28 -7.32 -44.10
CA THR A 399 -12.71 -8.47 -44.80
C THR A 399 -13.76 -9.16 -45.68
N ASP A 400 -13.29 -9.80 -46.76
CA ASP A 400 -14.05 -10.69 -47.62
C ASP A 400 -13.91 -12.17 -47.21
N ALA A 401 -13.24 -12.46 -46.09
CA ALA A 401 -13.10 -13.81 -45.55
C ALA A 401 -14.47 -14.47 -45.35
N ALA A 402 -14.55 -15.77 -45.66
CA ALA A 402 -15.79 -16.53 -45.53
C ALA A 402 -16.31 -16.57 -44.08
N ASN A 403 -15.42 -16.45 -43.10
CA ASN A 403 -15.75 -16.42 -41.69
C ASN A 403 -15.11 -15.20 -41.00
N PRO A 404 -15.73 -14.01 -41.11
CA PRO A 404 -15.18 -12.78 -40.54
C PRO A 404 -15.18 -12.82 -39.01
N THR A 405 -14.12 -12.30 -38.41
CA THR A 405 -13.96 -12.13 -36.95
C THR A 405 -14.80 -10.96 -36.44
N THR A 406 -15.30 -11.09 -35.21
CA THR A 406 -15.87 -10.00 -34.39
C THR A 406 -15.42 -10.21 -32.95
N ARG A 407 -15.43 -9.17 -32.11
CA ARG A 407 -15.12 -9.31 -30.68
C ARG A 407 -16.05 -10.32 -30.00
N GLU A 408 -17.34 -10.27 -30.32
CA GLU A 408 -18.35 -11.20 -29.78
C GLU A 408 -18.04 -12.64 -30.19
N LYS A 409 -17.65 -12.89 -31.45
CA LYS A 409 -17.25 -14.24 -31.89
C LYS A 409 -15.98 -14.73 -31.19
N LEU A 410 -15.01 -13.86 -30.93
CA LEU A 410 -13.79 -14.22 -30.20
C LEU A 410 -14.15 -14.59 -28.75
N VAL A 411 -14.87 -13.71 -28.05
CA VAL A 411 -15.38 -13.95 -26.69
C VAL A 411 -16.15 -15.27 -26.63
N GLN A 412 -17.14 -15.47 -27.51
CA GLN A 412 -17.93 -16.70 -27.51
C GLN A 412 -17.09 -17.94 -27.80
N THR A 413 -16.11 -17.85 -28.71
CA THR A 413 -15.21 -18.99 -29.01
C THR A 413 -14.36 -19.35 -27.80
N ILE A 414 -13.94 -18.38 -26.99
CA ILE A 414 -13.22 -18.63 -25.73
C ILE A 414 -14.18 -19.25 -24.70
N LEU A 415 -15.39 -18.71 -24.53
CA LEU A 415 -16.40 -19.25 -23.61
C LEU A 415 -16.77 -20.71 -23.95
N ASP A 416 -17.00 -21.01 -25.22
CA ASP A 416 -17.33 -22.36 -25.71
C ASP A 416 -16.20 -23.37 -25.47
N ALA A 417 -14.97 -22.90 -25.31
CA ALA A 417 -13.80 -23.72 -25.02
C ALA A 417 -13.57 -23.96 -23.52
N GLN A 418 -14.39 -23.38 -22.63
CA GLN A 418 -14.30 -23.65 -21.19
C GLN A 418 -14.57 -25.13 -20.93
N VAL A 419 -13.69 -25.78 -20.17
CA VAL A 419 -13.84 -27.19 -19.83
C VAL A 419 -14.82 -27.41 -18.67
N ALA A 420 -15.37 -28.63 -18.58
CA ALA A 420 -16.47 -28.94 -17.68
C ALA A 420 -16.16 -28.68 -16.19
N ASN A 421 -14.90 -28.80 -15.76
CA ASN A 421 -14.51 -28.53 -14.38
C ASN A 421 -14.32 -27.03 -14.08
N GLY A 422 -14.57 -26.14 -15.05
CA GLY A 422 -14.28 -24.71 -14.99
C GLY A 422 -12.85 -24.41 -15.42
N GLY A 423 -12.61 -23.26 -16.05
CA GLY A 423 -11.30 -22.88 -16.61
C GLY A 423 -11.04 -23.40 -18.03
N TRP A 424 -9.80 -23.28 -18.52
CA TRP A 424 -9.43 -23.58 -19.90
C TRP A 424 -8.17 -24.43 -19.98
N THR A 425 -8.00 -25.11 -21.10
CA THR A 425 -6.81 -25.92 -21.38
C THR A 425 -6.49 -25.93 -22.86
N PHE A 426 -5.21 -26.09 -23.20
CA PHE A 426 -4.80 -26.25 -24.59
C PHE A 426 -5.18 -27.63 -25.13
N PHE A 427 -5.07 -28.67 -24.29
CA PHE A 427 -5.42 -30.06 -24.62
C PHE A 427 -6.03 -30.78 -23.41
N GLY A 428 -6.98 -31.67 -23.67
CA GLY A 428 -7.62 -32.47 -22.63
C GLY A 428 -8.92 -31.86 -22.14
N THR A 429 -9.32 -32.23 -20.92
CA THR A 429 -10.65 -31.90 -20.35
C THR A 429 -10.57 -31.27 -18.96
N THR A 430 -9.35 -31.01 -18.48
CA THR A 430 -9.08 -30.43 -17.17
C THR A 430 -8.41 -29.09 -17.37
N ALA A 431 -8.87 -28.07 -16.64
CA ALA A 431 -8.25 -26.76 -16.69
C ALA A 431 -6.77 -26.79 -16.29
N ASP A 432 -6.01 -26.02 -17.03
CA ASP A 432 -4.57 -25.81 -16.91
C ASP A 432 -4.31 -24.35 -16.49
N PRO A 433 -3.38 -24.07 -15.56
CA PRO A 433 -3.12 -22.72 -15.10
C PRO A 433 -2.70 -21.75 -16.21
N ASP A 434 -1.89 -22.19 -17.18
CA ASP A 434 -1.41 -21.31 -18.26
C ASP A 434 -2.57 -20.86 -19.12
N MET A 435 -3.34 -21.83 -19.65
CA MET A 435 -4.44 -21.51 -20.55
C MET A 435 -5.60 -20.83 -19.83
N THR A 436 -5.86 -21.19 -18.58
CA THR A 436 -6.87 -20.52 -17.77
C THR A 436 -6.48 -19.08 -17.50
N GLY A 437 -5.23 -18.83 -17.13
CA GLY A 437 -4.69 -17.48 -16.94
C GLY A 437 -4.84 -16.65 -18.21
N MET A 438 -4.34 -17.14 -19.34
CA MET A 438 -4.42 -16.41 -20.62
C MET A 438 -5.87 -16.16 -21.08
N ALA A 439 -6.80 -17.11 -20.89
CA ALA A 439 -8.21 -16.90 -21.21
C ALA A 439 -8.87 -15.83 -20.33
N ILE A 440 -8.55 -15.81 -19.02
CA ILE A 440 -9.03 -14.76 -18.11
C ILE A 440 -8.47 -13.40 -18.54
N GLN A 441 -7.17 -13.31 -18.88
CA GLN A 441 -6.55 -12.06 -19.35
C GLN A 441 -7.30 -11.47 -20.56
N ALA A 442 -7.69 -12.32 -21.52
CA ALA A 442 -8.46 -11.90 -22.69
C ALA A 442 -9.89 -11.47 -22.36
N LEU A 443 -10.52 -12.13 -21.39
CA LEU A 443 -11.92 -11.91 -21.03
C LEU A 443 -12.12 -10.83 -19.95
N ALA A 444 -11.07 -10.44 -19.22
CA ALA A 444 -11.13 -9.48 -18.13
C ALA A 444 -11.83 -8.15 -18.49
N PRO A 445 -11.60 -7.54 -19.68
CA PRO A 445 -12.30 -6.31 -20.08
C PRO A 445 -13.83 -6.44 -20.15
N TYR A 446 -14.35 -7.66 -20.27
CA TYR A 446 -15.77 -7.97 -20.41
C TYR A 446 -16.40 -8.45 -19.10
N TYR A 447 -15.62 -8.62 -18.03
CA TYR A 447 -16.08 -9.19 -16.75
C TYR A 447 -17.28 -8.43 -16.15
N SER A 448 -17.25 -7.10 -16.22
CA SER A 448 -18.31 -6.26 -15.62
C SER A 448 -19.52 -6.04 -16.53
N SER A 449 -19.37 -6.22 -17.85
CA SER A 449 -20.40 -5.88 -18.84
C SER A 449 -21.10 -7.10 -19.45
N ASN A 450 -20.50 -8.29 -19.36
CA ASN A 450 -21.05 -9.53 -19.91
C ASN A 450 -21.23 -10.59 -18.81
N SER A 451 -22.47 -10.97 -18.52
CA SER A 451 -22.80 -11.93 -17.46
C SER A 451 -22.23 -13.33 -17.70
N ASP A 452 -22.15 -13.78 -18.95
CA ASP A 452 -21.65 -15.11 -19.31
C ASP A 452 -20.13 -15.16 -19.11
N VAL A 453 -19.44 -14.07 -19.47
CA VAL A 453 -18.01 -13.90 -19.18
C VAL A 453 -17.77 -13.87 -17.67
N LYS A 454 -18.58 -13.12 -16.92
CA LYS A 454 -18.48 -13.08 -15.46
C LYS A 454 -18.62 -14.47 -14.85
N GLU A 455 -19.66 -15.22 -15.23
CA GLU A 455 -19.89 -16.57 -14.73
C GLU A 455 -18.73 -17.53 -15.07
N ALA A 456 -18.23 -17.46 -16.31
CA ALA A 456 -17.10 -18.29 -16.74
C ALA A 456 -15.82 -17.97 -15.96
N ILE A 457 -15.51 -16.68 -15.74
CA ILE A 457 -14.35 -16.24 -14.95
C ILE A 457 -14.51 -16.63 -13.48
N ASP A 458 -15.68 -16.45 -12.87
CA ASP A 458 -15.91 -16.81 -11.46
C ASP A 458 -15.68 -18.31 -11.21
N LYS A 459 -16.12 -19.17 -12.14
CA LYS A 459 -15.81 -20.61 -12.13
C LYS A 459 -14.32 -20.84 -12.24
N ALA A 460 -13.65 -20.17 -13.17
CA ALA A 460 -12.21 -20.32 -13.38
C ALA A 460 -11.40 -19.87 -12.15
N LEU A 461 -11.74 -18.76 -11.51
CA LEU A 461 -11.10 -18.30 -10.26
C LEU A 461 -11.26 -19.32 -9.13
N THR A 462 -12.43 -19.96 -9.04
CA THR A 462 -12.66 -21.05 -8.06
C THR A 462 -11.73 -22.23 -8.33
N VAL A 463 -11.57 -22.62 -9.60
CA VAL A 463 -10.67 -23.71 -9.99
C VAL A 463 -9.21 -23.35 -9.72
N MET A 464 -8.79 -22.13 -10.05
CA MET A 464 -7.42 -21.67 -9.77
C MET A 464 -7.15 -21.59 -8.27
N SER A 465 -8.06 -21.05 -7.48
CA SER A 465 -7.92 -21.03 -6.01
C SER A 465 -7.76 -22.44 -5.41
N ASN A 466 -8.46 -23.44 -5.96
CA ASN A 466 -8.32 -24.84 -5.53
C ASN A 466 -7.06 -25.53 -6.07
N ALA A 467 -6.53 -25.08 -7.21
CA ALA A 467 -5.33 -25.66 -7.85
C ALA A 467 -4.02 -25.09 -7.31
N GLN A 468 -4.06 -23.95 -6.60
CA GLN A 468 -2.88 -23.34 -5.99
C GLN A 468 -2.30 -24.25 -4.90
N ASN A 469 -0.98 -24.43 -4.92
CA ASN A 469 -0.25 -25.29 -3.99
C ASN A 469 0.00 -24.56 -2.65
N GLU A 470 0.38 -25.33 -1.63
CA GLU A 470 0.69 -24.82 -0.27
C GLU A 470 1.80 -23.77 -0.23
N ASN A 471 2.68 -23.73 -1.24
CA ASN A 471 3.71 -22.71 -1.38
C ASN A 471 3.24 -21.46 -2.16
N GLY A 472 1.94 -21.35 -2.45
CA GLY A 472 1.34 -20.26 -3.22
C GLY A 472 1.46 -20.41 -4.75
N GLY A 473 2.15 -21.43 -5.25
CA GLY A 473 2.47 -21.59 -6.67
C GLY A 473 1.47 -22.44 -7.46
N PHE A 474 1.57 -22.36 -8.78
CA PHE A 474 0.74 -23.12 -9.72
C PHE A 474 1.57 -24.16 -10.47
N ALA A 475 1.06 -25.39 -10.54
CA ALA A 475 1.67 -26.48 -11.29
C ALA A 475 0.97 -26.68 -12.63
N SER A 476 1.77 -26.76 -13.69
CA SER A 476 1.34 -27.28 -14.98
C SER A 476 2.19 -28.49 -15.35
N TRP A 477 1.58 -29.49 -15.99
CA TRP A 477 2.21 -30.76 -16.38
C TRP A 477 2.99 -31.49 -15.26
N GLY A 478 2.58 -31.29 -14.00
CA GLY A 478 3.13 -31.96 -12.83
C GLY A 478 4.22 -31.20 -12.06
N SER A 479 4.61 -30.01 -12.51
CA SER A 479 5.63 -29.18 -11.84
C SER A 479 5.13 -27.77 -11.59
N VAL A 480 5.31 -27.28 -10.36
CA VAL A 480 5.17 -25.85 -10.04
C VAL A 480 6.27 -25.10 -10.77
N ASN A 481 5.91 -24.07 -11.54
CA ASN A 481 6.84 -23.33 -12.37
C ASN A 481 6.48 -21.83 -12.45
N SER A 482 7.47 -21.02 -12.81
CA SER A 482 7.37 -19.56 -12.85
C SER A 482 6.37 -19.06 -13.90
N GLU A 483 6.36 -19.66 -15.08
CA GLU A 483 5.50 -19.26 -16.21
C GLU A 483 4.01 -19.45 -15.90
N SER A 484 3.64 -20.58 -15.30
CA SER A 484 2.27 -20.82 -14.85
C SER A 484 1.84 -19.84 -13.77
N CYS A 485 2.73 -19.53 -12.83
CA CYS A 485 2.47 -18.51 -11.82
C CYS A 485 2.29 -17.11 -12.46
N ALA A 486 3.11 -16.78 -13.46
CA ALA A 486 3.04 -15.54 -14.20
C ALA A 486 1.69 -15.37 -14.91
N GLN A 487 1.19 -16.41 -15.60
CA GLN A 487 -0.11 -16.33 -16.29
C GLN A 487 -1.28 -16.08 -15.32
N VAL A 488 -1.25 -16.74 -14.15
CA VAL A 488 -2.28 -16.52 -13.13
C VAL A 488 -2.14 -15.14 -12.50
N LEU A 489 -0.93 -14.66 -12.24
CA LEU A 489 -0.71 -13.32 -11.68
C LEU A 489 -1.25 -12.22 -12.62
N VAL A 490 -0.97 -12.31 -13.92
CA VAL A 490 -1.51 -11.35 -14.90
C VAL A 490 -3.04 -11.46 -14.99
N ALA A 491 -3.60 -12.67 -14.88
CA ALA A 491 -5.05 -12.87 -14.87
C ALA A 491 -5.74 -12.19 -13.67
N LEU A 492 -5.20 -12.39 -12.46
CA LEU A 492 -5.74 -11.77 -11.24
C LEU A 492 -5.64 -10.25 -11.29
N THR A 493 -4.46 -9.74 -11.65
CA THR A 493 -4.22 -8.29 -11.73
C THR A 493 -5.03 -7.63 -12.84
N SER A 494 -5.32 -8.32 -13.95
CA SER A 494 -6.24 -7.84 -15.01
C SER A 494 -7.69 -7.69 -14.53
N LEU A 495 -8.09 -8.42 -13.48
CA LEU A 495 -9.40 -8.30 -12.84
C LEU A 495 -9.41 -7.30 -11.66
N GLY A 496 -8.28 -6.64 -11.38
CA GLY A 496 -8.14 -5.78 -10.21
C GLY A 496 -7.99 -6.54 -8.88
N ILE A 497 -7.67 -7.83 -8.93
CA ILE A 497 -7.49 -8.68 -7.73
C ILE A 497 -6.02 -8.63 -7.30
N ASP A 498 -5.79 -8.14 -6.09
CA ASP A 498 -4.48 -8.17 -5.42
C ASP A 498 -4.28 -9.54 -4.71
N PRO A 499 -3.39 -10.42 -5.21
CA PRO A 499 -3.19 -11.75 -4.65
C PRO A 499 -2.50 -11.75 -3.29
N THR A 500 -2.01 -10.61 -2.80
CA THR A 500 -1.41 -10.49 -1.46
C THR A 500 -2.46 -10.27 -0.37
N ASN A 501 -3.67 -9.85 -0.77
CA ASN A 501 -4.78 -9.52 0.13
C ASN A 501 -6.05 -10.38 -0.11
N ASP A 502 -6.07 -11.19 -1.17
CA ASP A 502 -7.21 -12.07 -1.48
C ASP A 502 -7.02 -13.48 -0.88
N GLU A 503 -7.75 -13.79 0.19
CA GLU A 503 -7.68 -15.08 0.91
C GLU A 503 -7.86 -16.31 0.02
N ARG A 504 -8.53 -16.17 -1.14
CA ARG A 504 -8.67 -17.30 -2.10
C ARG A 504 -7.31 -17.73 -2.64
N PHE A 505 -6.36 -16.80 -2.72
CA PHE A 505 -5.05 -16.98 -3.34
C PHE A 505 -3.88 -16.95 -2.34
N ILE A 506 -4.18 -17.10 -1.04
CA ILE A 506 -3.20 -17.24 0.03
C ILE A 506 -3.30 -18.66 0.61
N LYS A 507 -2.24 -19.46 0.50
CA LYS A 507 -2.20 -20.85 0.98
C LYS A 507 -1.11 -21.01 2.02
N ASN A 508 -1.50 -21.43 3.24
CA ASN A 508 -0.58 -21.61 4.36
C ASN A 508 0.32 -20.38 4.62
N GLY A 509 -0.26 -19.18 4.48
CA GLY A 509 0.46 -17.91 4.62
C GLY A 509 1.34 -17.51 3.42
N ASN A 510 1.42 -18.33 2.36
CA ASN A 510 2.17 -18.03 1.15
C ASN A 510 1.25 -17.46 0.07
N THR A 511 1.70 -16.36 -0.54
CA THR A 511 1.05 -15.68 -1.66
C THR A 511 1.60 -16.18 -2.99
N LEU A 512 0.95 -15.78 -4.09
CA LEU A 512 1.49 -15.99 -5.44
C LEU A 512 2.80 -15.22 -5.69
N ILE A 513 2.99 -14.07 -5.02
CA ILE A 513 4.24 -13.29 -5.10
C ILE A 513 5.38 -14.06 -4.44
N ASP A 514 5.15 -14.67 -3.27
CA ASP A 514 6.14 -15.51 -2.60
C ASP A 514 6.55 -16.70 -3.47
N ALA A 515 5.57 -17.35 -4.09
CA ALA A 515 5.83 -18.45 -5.01
C ALA A 515 6.70 -18.04 -6.19
N MET A 516 6.43 -16.88 -6.81
CA MET A 516 7.24 -16.37 -7.91
C MET A 516 8.65 -15.96 -7.47
N MET A 517 8.79 -15.36 -6.28
CA MET A 517 10.10 -15.02 -5.72
C MET A 517 10.97 -16.25 -5.41
N ASN A 518 10.38 -17.42 -5.17
CA ASN A 518 11.13 -18.67 -5.03
C ASN A 518 11.82 -19.13 -6.33
N PHE A 519 11.39 -18.62 -7.48
CA PHE A 519 12.05 -18.85 -8.78
C PHE A 519 13.07 -17.75 -9.13
N SER A 520 13.30 -16.78 -8.23
CA SER A 520 14.24 -15.68 -8.49
C SER A 520 15.65 -16.23 -8.76
N ALA A 521 16.18 -15.88 -9.92
CA ALA A 521 17.55 -16.15 -10.35
C ALA A 521 18.35 -14.83 -10.40
N GLU A 522 19.67 -14.92 -10.49
CA GLU A 522 20.49 -13.75 -10.81
C GLU A 522 20.03 -13.18 -12.17
N ASN A 523 19.62 -11.91 -12.19
CA ASN A 523 19.15 -11.18 -13.38
C ASN A 523 17.79 -11.61 -13.96
N GLY A 524 17.03 -12.47 -13.28
CA GLY A 524 15.79 -12.99 -13.86
C GLY A 524 15.07 -14.00 -12.99
N PHE A 525 14.48 -14.99 -13.67
CA PHE A 525 13.76 -16.09 -13.06
C PHE A 525 14.20 -17.41 -13.69
N GLY A 526 14.13 -18.50 -12.91
CA GLY A 526 14.20 -19.86 -13.41
C GLY A 526 12.84 -20.47 -13.67
N HIS A 527 12.83 -21.63 -14.33
CA HIS A 527 11.59 -22.32 -14.71
C HIS A 527 10.96 -23.03 -13.51
N THR A 528 11.66 -23.99 -12.92
CA THR A 528 11.23 -24.76 -11.73
C THR A 528 12.20 -24.62 -10.56
N ASP A 529 13.24 -23.81 -10.75
CA ASP A 529 14.36 -23.60 -9.84
C ASP A 529 14.84 -22.15 -9.93
N THR A 530 16.03 -21.88 -9.41
CA THR A 530 16.66 -20.55 -9.44
C THR A 530 17.71 -20.42 -10.56
N THR A 531 17.69 -21.30 -11.56
CA THR A 531 18.60 -21.25 -12.72
C THR A 531 17.99 -20.35 -13.79
N TYR A 532 18.71 -19.31 -14.21
CA TYR A 532 18.24 -18.37 -15.24
C TYR A 532 17.64 -19.08 -16.47
N ASN A 533 16.41 -18.71 -16.81
CA ASN A 533 15.72 -19.14 -18.01
C ASN A 533 15.09 -17.92 -18.70
N GLN A 534 15.36 -17.73 -19.99
CA GLN A 534 14.90 -16.55 -20.73
C GLN A 534 13.37 -16.42 -20.77
N MET A 535 12.64 -17.52 -21.01
CA MET A 535 11.18 -17.50 -21.08
C MET A 535 10.57 -17.24 -19.71
N ALA A 536 11.06 -17.94 -18.67
CA ALA A 536 10.63 -17.70 -17.30
C ALA A 536 10.92 -16.27 -16.86
N THR A 537 12.07 -15.72 -17.28
CA THR A 537 12.46 -14.34 -16.99
C THR A 537 11.51 -13.35 -17.62
N GLU A 538 11.23 -13.47 -18.91
CA GLU A 538 10.34 -12.55 -19.62
C GLU A 538 8.90 -12.61 -19.11
N GLN A 539 8.37 -13.81 -18.86
CA GLN A 539 7.01 -13.98 -18.34
C GLN A 539 6.89 -13.55 -16.89
N GLY A 540 7.84 -13.95 -16.04
CA GLY A 540 7.90 -13.50 -14.65
C GLY A 540 8.02 -11.99 -14.55
N PHE A 541 8.85 -11.39 -15.41
CA PHE A 541 9.05 -9.94 -15.46
C PHE A 541 7.77 -9.18 -15.81
N TYR A 542 7.10 -9.49 -16.94
CA TYR A 542 5.88 -8.75 -17.27
C TYR A 542 4.73 -9.02 -16.28
N ALA A 543 4.73 -10.18 -15.61
CA ALA A 543 3.74 -10.49 -14.59
C ALA A 543 3.94 -9.67 -13.33
N PHE A 544 5.19 -9.48 -12.90
CA PHE A 544 5.55 -8.54 -11.84
C PHE A 544 5.22 -7.10 -12.23
N VAL A 545 5.47 -6.71 -13.48
CA VAL A 545 5.02 -5.41 -14.01
C VAL A 545 3.50 -5.28 -13.93
N SER A 546 2.73 -6.34 -14.22
CA SER A 546 1.26 -6.32 -14.08
C SER A 546 0.82 -6.08 -12.63
N PHE A 547 1.51 -6.68 -11.66
CA PHE A 547 1.27 -6.44 -10.23
C PHE A 547 1.66 -5.02 -9.81
N ASP A 548 2.84 -4.54 -10.21
CA ASP A 548 3.29 -3.15 -9.97
C ASP A 548 2.28 -2.14 -10.51
N ARG A 549 1.75 -2.39 -11.71
CA ARG A 549 0.72 -1.52 -12.31
C ARG A 549 -0.57 -1.52 -11.49
N LEU A 550 -1.02 -2.67 -10.99
CA LEU A 550 -2.20 -2.76 -10.12
C LEU A 550 -2.01 -1.94 -8.83
N VAL A 551 -0.94 -2.19 -8.08
CA VAL A 551 -0.72 -1.55 -6.76
C VAL A 551 -0.48 -0.04 -6.88
N ASN A 552 -0.02 0.43 -8.04
CA ASN A 552 0.14 1.86 -8.34
C ASN A 552 -1.05 2.48 -9.09
N GLY A 553 -2.18 1.77 -9.23
CA GLY A 553 -3.39 2.30 -9.86
C GLY A 553 -3.27 2.64 -11.35
N LYS A 554 -2.33 2.01 -12.06
CA LYS A 554 -2.15 2.17 -13.51
C LYS A 554 -3.09 1.23 -14.29
N THR A 555 -3.29 1.49 -15.58
CA THR A 555 -4.04 0.56 -16.45
C THR A 555 -3.39 -0.83 -16.44
N SER A 556 -4.17 -1.89 -16.69
CA SER A 556 -3.66 -3.28 -16.67
C SER A 556 -2.52 -3.50 -17.70
N LEU A 557 -1.80 -4.62 -17.59
CA LEU A 557 -0.67 -4.91 -18.48
C LEU A 557 -1.04 -4.74 -19.97
N TYR A 558 -2.18 -5.29 -20.37
CA TYR A 558 -2.65 -5.28 -21.75
C TYR A 558 -3.53 -4.10 -22.14
N ASP A 559 -4.11 -3.34 -21.20
CA ASP A 559 -4.79 -2.09 -21.57
C ASP A 559 -3.77 -0.96 -21.77
N MET A 560 -3.41 -0.72 -23.04
CA MET A 560 -2.37 0.24 -23.43
C MET A 560 -2.97 1.54 -23.95
N THR A 561 -4.25 1.80 -23.68
CA THR A 561 -4.94 3.02 -24.13
C THR A 561 -4.36 4.27 -23.47
N ASP A 562 -3.84 4.15 -22.24
CA ASP A 562 -3.04 5.18 -21.57
C ASP A 562 -1.82 5.58 -22.39
N ARG A 563 -1.08 4.58 -22.88
CA ARG A 563 0.12 4.78 -23.69
C ARG A 563 -0.21 5.37 -25.06
N LEU A 564 -1.24 4.88 -25.74
CA LEU A 564 -1.65 5.43 -27.04
C LEU A 564 -2.15 6.86 -26.94
N ALA A 565 -2.82 7.19 -25.84
CA ALA A 565 -3.28 8.55 -25.55
C ALA A 565 -2.12 9.55 -25.52
N GLU A 566 -0.90 9.16 -25.13
CA GLU A 566 0.27 10.05 -25.14
C GLU A 566 0.62 10.60 -26.54
N ASN A 567 0.18 9.94 -27.62
CA ASN A 567 0.40 10.41 -28.98
C ASN A 567 -0.50 11.61 -29.37
N TYR A 568 -1.48 11.96 -28.53
CA TYR A 568 -2.49 12.99 -28.81
C TYR A 568 -2.53 14.06 -27.72
N THR A 569 -2.86 15.29 -28.13
CA THR A 569 -2.98 16.42 -27.21
C THR A 569 -4.25 16.28 -26.35
N VAL A 570 -4.21 16.73 -25.09
CA VAL A 570 -5.43 16.78 -24.26
C VAL A 570 -6.51 17.61 -24.95
N GLY A 571 -7.73 17.07 -25.05
CA GLY A 571 -8.85 17.68 -25.76
C GLY A 571 -8.96 17.36 -27.25
N ASP A 572 -8.01 16.62 -27.83
CA ASP A 572 -8.11 16.06 -29.20
C ASP A 572 -8.91 14.76 -29.12
N VAL A 573 -10.23 14.85 -29.28
CA VAL A 573 -11.18 13.76 -29.03
C VAL A 573 -11.44 12.96 -30.29
N ASN A 574 -11.33 13.58 -31.47
CA ASN A 574 -11.43 12.86 -32.74
C ASN A 574 -10.09 12.25 -33.19
N LEU A 575 -8.99 12.52 -32.47
CA LEU A 575 -7.66 11.98 -32.70
C LEU A 575 -7.08 12.40 -34.07
N ASP A 576 -7.44 13.60 -34.54
CA ASP A 576 -6.96 14.14 -35.83
C ASP A 576 -5.68 14.98 -35.72
N GLY A 577 -5.16 15.14 -34.49
CA GLY A 577 -3.97 15.92 -34.17
C GLY A 577 -4.26 17.39 -33.86
N THR A 578 -5.52 17.83 -33.93
CA THR A 578 -5.92 19.23 -33.72
C THR A 578 -7.08 19.35 -32.74
N VAL A 579 -6.87 20.10 -31.66
CA VAL A 579 -7.98 20.45 -30.73
C VAL A 579 -8.87 21.52 -31.35
N SER A 580 -10.15 21.19 -31.57
CA SER A 580 -11.10 22.03 -32.29
C SER A 580 -12.51 22.03 -31.68
N VAL A 581 -13.41 22.81 -32.27
CA VAL A 581 -14.85 22.78 -31.88
C VAL A 581 -15.51 21.44 -32.20
N VAL A 582 -14.93 20.66 -33.12
CA VAL A 582 -15.42 19.30 -33.45
C VAL A 582 -15.27 18.40 -32.23
N ASP A 583 -14.15 18.50 -31.51
CA ASP A 583 -13.87 17.71 -30.32
C ASP A 583 -14.83 18.03 -29.18
N ALA A 584 -15.05 19.31 -28.91
CA ALA A 584 -16.05 19.74 -27.94
C ALA A 584 -17.46 19.24 -28.30
N THR A 585 -17.76 19.16 -29.60
CA THR A 585 -19.05 18.63 -30.10
C THR A 585 -19.14 17.11 -29.91
N LEU A 586 -18.03 16.38 -30.09
CA LEU A 586 -17.98 14.94 -29.83
C LEU A 586 -18.21 14.63 -28.36
N VAL A 587 -17.59 15.37 -27.44
CA VAL A 587 -17.86 15.24 -26.00
C VAL A 587 -19.34 15.48 -25.69
N GLN A 588 -19.94 16.53 -26.24
CA GLN A 588 -21.37 16.80 -26.04
C GLN A 588 -22.27 15.67 -26.57
N LYS A 589 -21.94 15.11 -27.74
CA LYS A 589 -22.67 13.95 -28.30
C LYS A 589 -22.51 12.72 -27.42
N ALA A 590 -21.30 12.44 -26.94
CA ALA A 590 -21.01 11.30 -26.08
C ALA A 590 -21.77 11.37 -24.75
N VAL A 591 -21.81 12.56 -24.12
CA VAL A 591 -22.59 12.81 -22.90
C VAL A 591 -24.10 12.56 -23.11
N LEU A 592 -24.60 12.81 -24.32
CA LEU A 592 -25.99 12.54 -24.70
C LEU A 592 -26.20 11.11 -25.24
N SER A 593 -25.19 10.25 -25.19
CA SER A 593 -25.18 8.90 -25.75
C SER A 593 -25.54 8.84 -27.24
N LEU A 594 -25.22 9.92 -27.98
CA LEU A 594 -25.38 10.02 -29.43
C LEU A 594 -24.15 9.49 -30.18
N GLU A 595 -23.02 9.36 -29.50
CA GLU A 595 -21.75 8.87 -30.03
C GLU A 595 -21.08 7.98 -28.97
N ILE A 596 -20.41 6.91 -29.40
CA ILE A 596 -19.59 6.07 -28.51
C ILE A 596 -18.14 6.41 -28.83
N LEU A 597 -17.44 6.99 -27.85
CA LEU A 597 -16.03 7.31 -27.98
C LEU A 597 -15.18 6.06 -27.75
N SER A 598 -14.09 5.92 -28.51
CA SER A 598 -13.06 4.91 -28.21
C SER A 598 -12.42 5.18 -26.85
N LYS A 599 -11.77 4.18 -26.26
CA LYS A 599 -11.07 4.35 -24.97
C LYS A 599 -10.03 5.49 -24.98
N VAL A 600 -9.24 5.61 -26.05
CA VAL A 600 -8.26 6.71 -26.20
C VAL A 600 -8.95 8.06 -26.30
N SER A 601 -10.05 8.14 -27.06
CA SER A 601 -10.86 9.36 -27.17
C SER A 601 -11.48 9.76 -25.84
N ASN A 602 -11.91 8.78 -25.02
CA ASN A 602 -12.41 9.03 -23.67
C ASN A 602 -11.32 9.65 -22.77
N ILE A 603 -10.09 9.13 -22.81
CA ILE A 603 -8.96 9.70 -22.06
C ILE A 603 -8.68 11.14 -22.50
N LYS A 604 -8.74 11.43 -23.81
CA LYS A 604 -8.52 12.79 -24.32
C LYS A 604 -9.68 13.72 -24.07
N ALA A 605 -10.89 13.18 -23.92
CA ALA A 605 -12.10 13.92 -23.59
C ALA A 605 -12.16 14.34 -22.13
N ASP A 606 -11.54 13.61 -21.19
CA ASP A 606 -11.42 14.00 -19.78
C ASP A 606 -10.30 15.04 -19.60
N VAL A 607 -10.65 16.32 -19.76
CA VAL A 607 -9.65 17.41 -19.81
C VAL A 607 -9.23 17.84 -18.41
N ASN A 608 -10.09 17.66 -17.41
CA ASN A 608 -9.77 18.01 -16.02
C ASN A 608 -9.17 16.83 -15.22
N GLY A 609 -9.18 15.61 -15.76
CA GLY A 609 -8.62 14.42 -15.14
C GLY A 609 -9.43 13.92 -13.94
N ASP A 610 -10.73 14.22 -13.89
CA ASP A 610 -11.62 13.78 -12.81
C ASP A 610 -12.24 12.40 -13.03
N GLY A 611 -11.98 11.79 -14.20
CA GLY A 611 -12.49 10.48 -14.60
C GLY A 611 -13.92 10.49 -15.13
N VAL A 612 -14.55 11.66 -15.29
CA VAL A 612 -15.96 11.80 -15.68
C VAL A 612 -16.10 12.75 -16.86
N ILE A 613 -16.28 12.18 -18.05
CA ILE A 613 -16.52 12.96 -19.26
C ILE A 613 -17.90 13.62 -19.20
N ASN A 614 -17.93 14.95 -19.13
CA ASN A 614 -19.15 15.72 -19.00
C ASN A 614 -19.08 17.10 -19.70
N ILE A 615 -20.06 17.97 -19.44
CA ILE A 615 -20.15 19.29 -20.09
C ILE A 615 -19.01 20.23 -19.68
N VAL A 616 -18.40 20.00 -18.51
CA VAL A 616 -17.22 20.73 -18.03
C VAL A 616 -16.07 20.50 -19.00
N ASP A 617 -15.83 19.27 -19.43
CA ASP A 617 -14.77 18.94 -20.38
C ASP A 617 -14.98 19.59 -21.74
N ALA A 618 -16.21 19.49 -22.27
CA ALA A 618 -16.54 20.17 -23.51
C ALA A 618 -16.29 21.69 -23.42
N THR A 619 -16.53 22.29 -22.26
CA THR A 619 -16.25 23.70 -21.99
C THR A 619 -14.75 23.98 -21.90
N LEU A 620 -13.96 23.07 -21.32
CA LEU A 620 -12.51 23.18 -21.26
C LEU A 620 -11.88 23.07 -22.65
N ILE A 621 -12.35 22.14 -23.49
CA ILE A 621 -11.94 22.06 -24.90
C ILE A 621 -12.24 23.37 -25.62
N GLN A 622 -13.45 23.94 -25.45
CA GLN A 622 -13.78 25.25 -26.04
C GLN A 622 -12.84 26.36 -25.57
N LYS A 623 -12.42 26.35 -24.30
CA LYS A 623 -11.42 27.31 -23.79
C LYS A 623 -10.04 27.08 -24.40
N ILE A 624 -9.62 25.83 -24.63
CA ILE A 624 -8.36 25.53 -25.33
C ILE A 624 -8.42 26.11 -26.74
N VAL A 625 -9.50 25.87 -27.48
CA VAL A 625 -9.71 26.37 -28.85
C VAL A 625 -9.68 27.90 -28.94
N VAL A 626 -10.25 28.60 -27.95
CA VAL A 626 -10.27 30.08 -27.95
C VAL A 626 -8.89 30.69 -27.66
N ASN A 627 -8.02 29.96 -26.96
CA ASN A 627 -6.69 30.44 -26.55
C ASN A 627 -5.53 29.94 -27.44
N ALA A 628 -5.82 29.05 -28.40
CA ALA A 628 -4.89 28.60 -29.44
C ALA A 628 -4.78 29.64 -30.56
#